data_AF-A0A7Y3I7C1-F1
#
_entry.id   AF-A0A7Y3I7C1-F1
#
_cell.length_a   1.000
_cell.length_b   1.000
_cell.length_c   1.000
_cell.angle_alpha   90.00
_cell.angle_beta   90.00
_cell.angle_gamma   90.00
#
_symmetry.space_group_name_H-M   'P 1'
#
loop_
_entity.id
_entity.type
_entity.pdbx_description
1 polymer ?
#
loop_
_entity_poly.entity_id
_entity_poly.type
_entity_poly.pdbx_seq_one_letter_code
_entity_poly.pdbx_strand_id
1 'polypeptide(L)'
;MRRRRTRARVIAITTLLACLLTLPAAADDAVFQIFDEAVIQWDKLRPERIAPDGFVLRHAGHRVSRTLDLPPAPVTTANARRIIATVRADPVYTIRDGRRFPNDPWTRLGTVTVEVRDDEGLVREAEIMRFITPYGASAVFEQDVTALAPLLAGTVTINGAIASYSDEPGWRLSVELRYCEEGAGHRRPTFAFPVFTEPRLHAEMPRLLAEVTVPSGLDPPRLRVISTGHATDGEARHEFVSCPHVLRIDGVEVARWRPWSEFGGVLRAANPTGGRLVIGGREIRASDLDRSGWHPGLVVEPLLIPVPELTPGRHEIEIEVLGIRPKDPPDEKGKEHHGYWSISVIAVADRAWGVEADGR
;
A
#
# COMPACT_ATOMS: atom_id res chain seq x y z
N MET A 1 -85.87 25.87 24.37
CA MET A 1 -84.83 25.66 25.39
C MET A 1 -84.37 24.20 25.32
N ARG A 2 -83.05 23.98 25.27
CA ARG A 2 -82.30 22.77 24.88
C ARG A 2 -82.89 21.39 25.25
N ARG A 3 -83.04 20.50 24.26
CA ARG A 3 -82.91 19.04 24.43
C ARG A 3 -81.94 18.48 23.38
N ARG A 4 -80.83 17.94 23.88
CA ARG A 4 -79.76 17.26 23.12
C ARG A 4 -80.33 15.99 22.47
N ARG A 5 -80.09 15.81 21.17
CA ARG A 5 -80.15 14.49 20.50
C ARG A 5 -78.75 14.12 20.08
N THR A 6 -78.23 13.08 20.74
CA THR A 6 -76.97 12.41 20.47
C THR A 6 -77.08 11.70 19.12
N ARG A 7 -76.22 12.04 18.14
CA ARG A 7 -75.97 11.20 16.97
C ARG A 7 -74.55 10.64 17.09
N ALA A 8 -74.48 9.31 17.15
CA ALA A 8 -73.24 8.56 17.12
C ALA A 8 -72.46 8.87 15.83
N ARG A 9 -71.20 9.25 15.95
CA ARG A 9 -70.24 9.25 14.84
C ARG A 9 -69.51 7.92 14.88
N VAL A 10 -69.77 7.09 13.88
CA VAL A 10 -68.95 5.91 13.59
C VAL A 10 -67.60 6.43 13.09
N ILE A 11 -66.55 6.23 13.88
CA ILE A 11 -65.17 6.51 13.49
C ILE A 11 -64.74 5.31 12.65
N ALA A 12 -64.54 5.51 11.34
CA ALA A 12 -63.89 4.54 10.50
C ALA A 12 -62.43 4.43 10.95
N ILE A 13 -62.09 3.32 11.60
CA ILE A 13 -60.69 2.97 11.89
C ILE A 13 -60.09 2.52 10.57
N THR A 14 -59.34 3.41 9.93
CA THR A 14 -58.50 3.06 8.78
C THR A 14 -57.30 2.31 9.35
N THR A 15 -57.29 0.99 9.22
CA THR A 15 -56.15 0.14 9.56
C THR A 15 -55.00 0.55 8.63
N LEU A 16 -54.05 1.35 9.14
CA LEU A 16 -52.78 1.57 8.46
C LEU A 16 -52.06 0.22 8.44
N LEU A 17 -52.08 -0.45 7.30
CA LEU A 17 -51.22 -1.60 7.05
C LEU A 17 -49.80 -1.07 7.08
N ALA A 18 -49.10 -1.28 8.20
CA ALA A 18 -47.67 -1.03 8.26
C ALA A 18 -47.01 -1.99 7.27
N CYS A 19 -46.72 -1.50 6.05
CA CYS A 19 -45.73 -2.13 5.20
C CYS A 19 -44.44 -2.16 6.02
N LEU A 20 -44.13 -3.31 6.61
CA LEU A 20 -42.77 -3.64 6.98
C LEU A 20 -41.98 -3.57 5.68
N LEU A 21 -41.36 -2.42 5.43
CA LEU A 21 -40.21 -2.32 4.57
C LEU A 21 -39.20 -3.27 5.18
N THR A 22 -39.12 -4.48 4.64
CA THR A 22 -37.95 -5.33 4.81
C THR A 22 -36.80 -4.51 4.25
N LEU A 23 -36.05 -3.85 5.15
CA LEU A 23 -34.74 -3.35 4.79
C LEU A 23 -33.99 -4.57 4.23
N PRO A 24 -33.41 -4.47 3.02
CA PRO A 24 -32.56 -5.54 2.54
C PRO A 24 -31.51 -5.81 3.62
N ALA A 25 -31.28 -7.09 3.93
CA ALA A 25 -30.16 -7.47 4.78
C ALA A 25 -28.92 -6.78 4.22
N ALA A 26 -28.14 -6.09 5.08
CA ALA A 26 -26.84 -5.59 4.69
C ALA A 26 -26.08 -6.78 4.09
N ALA A 27 -25.70 -6.67 2.83
CA ALA A 27 -24.86 -7.69 2.23
C ALA A 27 -23.52 -7.68 2.98
N ASP A 28 -23.04 -8.87 3.37
CA ASP A 28 -21.85 -9.01 4.19
C ASP A 28 -20.59 -8.63 3.39
N ASP A 29 -19.66 -7.92 4.04
CA ASP A 29 -18.35 -7.62 3.47
C ASP A 29 -17.63 -8.91 3.04
N ALA A 30 -17.04 -8.91 1.85
CA ALA A 30 -16.26 -10.05 1.37
C ALA A 30 -14.80 -9.92 1.81
N VAL A 31 -14.32 -10.90 2.58
CA VAL A 31 -12.95 -10.92 3.13
C VAL A 31 -12.13 -12.00 2.45
N PHE A 32 -10.95 -11.63 1.95
CA PHE A 32 -10.02 -12.51 1.24
C PHE A 32 -8.69 -12.57 1.98
N GLN A 33 -8.44 -13.68 2.67
CA GLN A 33 -7.13 -13.97 3.26
C GLN A 33 -6.15 -14.37 2.15
N ILE A 34 -5.23 -13.48 1.80
CA ILE A 34 -4.23 -13.70 0.74
C ILE A 34 -3.10 -14.57 1.29
N PHE A 35 -2.50 -14.17 2.41
CA PHE A 35 -1.47 -14.92 3.11
C PHE A 35 -1.86 -15.03 4.58
N ASP A 36 -1.69 -16.18 5.20
CA ASP A 36 -1.87 -16.35 6.64
C ASP A 36 -0.57 -16.85 7.26
N GLU A 37 0.01 -16.04 8.16
CA GLU A 37 1.26 -16.33 8.87
C GLU A 37 2.43 -16.83 8.01
N ALA A 38 2.50 -16.36 6.76
CA ALA A 38 3.48 -16.83 5.78
C ALA A 38 4.90 -16.47 6.21
N VAL A 39 5.76 -17.49 6.37
CA VAL A 39 7.11 -17.32 6.88
C VAL A 39 8.01 -16.64 5.85
N ILE A 40 8.57 -15.49 6.23
CA ILE A 40 9.57 -14.73 5.47
C ILE A 40 10.95 -14.96 6.11
N GLN A 41 11.91 -15.36 5.28
CA GLN A 41 13.28 -15.65 5.70
C GLN A 41 14.26 -15.41 4.56
N TRP A 42 15.55 -15.42 4.87
CA TRP A 42 16.59 -15.50 3.84
C TRP A 42 17.35 -16.80 3.95
N ASP A 43 17.14 -17.68 2.99
CA ASP A 43 17.87 -18.92 2.87
C ASP A 43 18.27 -19.11 1.41
N LYS A 44 19.53 -18.78 1.10
CA LYS A 44 20.11 -18.89 -0.25
C LYS A 44 20.05 -20.31 -0.81
N LEU A 45 19.93 -21.32 0.04
CA LEU A 45 19.87 -22.72 -0.36
C LEU A 45 18.43 -23.22 -0.53
N ARG A 46 17.42 -22.42 -0.15
CA ARG A 46 16.01 -22.79 -0.25
C ARG A 46 15.51 -22.57 -1.68
N PRO A 47 15.15 -23.63 -2.42
CA PRO A 47 14.56 -23.48 -3.74
C PRO A 47 13.16 -22.86 -3.66
N GLU A 48 12.70 -22.28 -4.77
CA GLU A 48 11.29 -21.90 -4.91
C GLU A 48 10.41 -23.13 -4.71
N ARG A 49 9.33 -22.97 -3.93
CA ARG A 49 8.41 -24.07 -3.62
C ARG A 49 7.03 -23.56 -3.27
N ILE A 50 6.03 -24.40 -3.49
CA ILE A 50 4.67 -24.20 -3.00
C ILE A 50 4.64 -24.56 -1.51
N ALA A 51 4.17 -23.64 -0.68
CA ALA A 51 3.94 -23.87 0.74
C ALA A 51 2.67 -24.72 0.95
N PRO A 52 2.54 -25.43 2.08
CA PRO A 52 1.34 -26.21 2.39
C PRO A 52 0.03 -25.40 2.27
N ASP A 53 0.09 -24.11 2.58
CA ASP A 53 -1.04 -23.19 2.58
C ASP A 53 -1.31 -22.55 1.19
N GLY A 54 -0.69 -23.09 0.13
CA GLY A 54 -1.05 -22.80 -1.27
C GLY A 54 -0.37 -21.59 -1.91
N PHE A 55 0.51 -20.88 -1.20
CA PHE A 55 1.31 -19.79 -1.78
C PHE A 55 2.72 -20.26 -2.20
N VAL A 56 3.34 -19.55 -3.14
CA VAL A 56 4.69 -19.83 -3.64
C VAL A 56 5.71 -18.98 -2.90
N LEU A 57 6.77 -19.60 -2.40
CA LEU A 57 7.94 -18.92 -1.84
C LEU A 57 8.96 -18.62 -2.94
N ARG A 58 9.45 -17.37 -2.99
CA ARG A 58 10.37 -16.85 -4.02
C ARG A 58 11.56 -16.11 -3.39
N HIS A 59 12.59 -15.86 -4.19
CA HIS A 59 13.78 -15.06 -3.84
C HIS A 59 14.40 -15.43 -2.49
N ALA A 60 14.81 -16.69 -2.34
CA ALA A 60 15.40 -17.21 -1.09
C ALA A 60 14.46 -17.11 0.14
N GLY A 61 13.15 -16.98 -0.06
CA GLY A 61 12.14 -16.88 0.99
C GLY A 61 11.77 -15.45 1.39
N HIS A 62 12.30 -14.42 0.73
CA HIS A 62 11.95 -13.02 0.98
C HIS A 62 10.55 -12.64 0.51
N ARG A 63 10.00 -13.40 -0.46
CA ARG A 63 8.73 -13.09 -1.12
C ARG A 63 7.82 -14.30 -1.12
N VAL A 64 6.53 -14.03 -0.93
CA VAL A 64 5.42 -14.96 -1.06
C VAL A 64 4.52 -14.49 -2.19
N SER A 65 3.90 -15.41 -2.91
CA SER A 65 3.06 -15.12 -4.08
C SER A 65 1.84 -16.04 -4.09
N ARG A 66 0.66 -15.51 -4.36
CA ARG A 66 -0.57 -16.31 -4.46
C ARG A 66 -1.45 -15.78 -5.58
N THR A 67 -1.96 -16.70 -6.39
CA THR A 67 -3.00 -16.42 -7.38
C THR A 67 -4.36 -16.81 -6.80
N LEU A 68 -5.35 -15.93 -6.94
CA LEU A 68 -6.69 -16.14 -6.45
C LEU A 68 -7.71 -15.31 -7.24
N ASP A 69 -8.98 -15.69 -7.13
CA ASP A 69 -10.10 -14.94 -7.70
C ASP A 69 -10.64 -13.93 -6.69
N LEU A 70 -10.59 -12.66 -7.07
CA LEU A 70 -11.20 -11.54 -6.36
C LEU A 70 -12.54 -11.17 -7.01
N PRO A 71 -13.38 -10.35 -6.35
CA PRO A 71 -14.61 -9.86 -6.94
C PRO A 71 -14.37 -9.21 -8.31
N PRO A 72 -15.34 -9.25 -9.23
CA PRO A 72 -15.19 -8.63 -10.55
C PRO A 72 -15.03 -7.11 -10.42
N ALA A 73 -14.44 -6.50 -11.45
CA ALA A 73 -14.27 -5.05 -11.50
C ALA A 73 -15.64 -4.36 -11.46
N PRO A 74 -15.75 -3.19 -10.81
CA PRO A 74 -17.02 -2.50 -10.72
C PRO A 74 -17.49 -2.06 -12.11
N VAL A 75 -18.57 -2.66 -12.60
CA VAL A 75 -19.19 -2.29 -13.89
C VAL A 75 -20.05 -1.03 -13.74
N THR A 76 -20.62 -0.81 -12.54
CA THR A 76 -21.45 0.35 -12.18
C THR A 76 -21.11 0.84 -10.77
N THR A 77 -21.56 2.06 -10.42
CA THR A 77 -21.43 2.58 -9.04
C THR A 77 -22.13 1.75 -7.99
N ALA A 78 -23.19 1.03 -8.38
CA ALA A 78 -23.93 0.18 -7.46
C ALA A 78 -23.08 -1.00 -6.97
N ASN A 79 -22.04 -1.38 -7.72
CA ASN A 79 -21.13 -2.48 -7.40
C ASN A 79 -19.73 -2.00 -7.04
N ALA A 80 -19.50 -0.69 -6.91
CA ALA A 80 -18.24 -0.16 -6.43
C ALA A 80 -18.11 -0.50 -4.94
N ARG A 81 -17.08 -1.28 -4.61
CA ARG A 81 -16.75 -1.67 -3.24
C ARG A 81 -15.61 -0.82 -2.72
N ARG A 82 -15.67 -0.47 -1.43
CA ARG A 82 -14.50 0.06 -0.75
C ARG A 82 -13.55 -1.10 -0.48
N ILE A 83 -12.28 -0.95 -0.80
CA ILE A 83 -11.29 -2.02 -0.61
C ILE A 83 -10.31 -1.59 0.48
N ILE A 84 -10.28 -2.34 1.58
CA ILE A 84 -9.33 -2.17 2.66
C ILE A 84 -8.29 -3.28 2.58
N ALA A 85 -7.03 -2.91 2.48
CA ALA A 85 -5.91 -3.84 2.61
C ALA A 85 -5.39 -3.80 4.04
N THR A 86 -5.27 -4.98 4.66
CA THR A 86 -4.71 -5.13 6.00
C THR A 86 -3.52 -6.07 5.96
N VAL A 87 -2.39 -5.63 6.50
CA VAL A 87 -1.15 -6.40 6.58
C VAL A 87 -0.77 -6.57 8.04
N ARG A 88 -0.52 -7.80 8.47
CA ARG A 88 0.07 -8.10 9.78
C ARG A 88 1.47 -8.65 9.58
N ALA A 89 2.45 -8.06 10.25
CA ALA A 89 3.83 -8.54 10.29
C ALA A 89 4.19 -8.91 11.72
N ASP A 90 4.48 -10.19 11.96
CA ASP A 90 4.88 -10.70 13.28
C ASP A 90 6.32 -11.21 13.22
N PRO A 91 7.21 -10.76 14.12
CA PRO A 91 8.56 -11.28 14.18
C PRO A 91 8.53 -12.72 14.71
N VAL A 92 9.37 -13.57 14.14
CA VAL A 92 9.63 -14.89 14.70
C VAL A 92 10.66 -14.75 15.80
N TYR A 93 10.43 -15.42 16.93
CA TYR A 93 11.31 -15.34 18.10
C TYR A 93 11.97 -16.66 18.39
N THR A 94 13.24 -16.59 18.81
CA THR A 94 13.94 -17.69 19.48
C THR A 94 13.96 -17.43 20.98
N ILE A 95 13.76 -18.48 21.77
CA ILE A 95 13.87 -18.43 23.24
C ILE A 95 15.27 -18.89 23.64
N ARG A 96 16.00 -18.05 24.37
CA ARG A 96 17.31 -18.38 24.96
C ARG A 96 17.31 -17.93 26.41
N ASP A 97 17.66 -18.81 27.33
CA ASP A 97 17.70 -18.55 28.79
C ASP A 97 16.41 -17.90 29.33
N GLY A 98 15.24 -18.38 28.85
CA GLY A 98 13.93 -17.87 29.25
C GLY A 98 13.56 -16.49 28.69
N ARG A 99 14.40 -15.90 27.82
CA ARG A 99 14.17 -14.63 27.15
C ARG A 99 13.86 -14.83 25.67
N ARG A 100 12.92 -14.04 25.14
CA ARG A 100 12.56 -14.03 23.71
C ARG A 100 13.43 -13.03 22.96
N PHE A 101 14.01 -13.46 21.86
CA PHE A 101 14.78 -12.62 20.95
C PHE A 101 14.17 -12.70 19.56
N PRO A 102 13.83 -11.58 18.91
CA PRO A 102 13.39 -11.62 17.53
C PRO A 102 14.56 -12.07 16.65
N ASN A 103 14.30 -13.00 15.76
CA ASN A 103 15.29 -13.53 14.82
C ASN A 103 15.76 -12.45 13.85
N ASP A 104 14.87 -11.55 13.46
CA ASP A 104 15.20 -10.31 12.76
C ASP A 104 14.85 -9.09 13.63
N PRO A 105 15.81 -8.50 14.36
CA PRO A 105 15.56 -7.37 15.27
C PRO A 105 15.48 -6.02 14.54
N TRP A 106 15.65 -6.00 13.22
CA TRP A 106 15.78 -4.79 12.42
C TRP A 106 14.44 -4.34 11.84
N THR A 107 14.32 -3.03 11.61
CA THR A 107 13.25 -2.48 10.78
C THR A 107 13.48 -2.85 9.31
N ARG A 108 12.45 -3.36 8.64
CA ARG A 108 12.52 -3.86 7.26
C ARG A 108 11.48 -3.18 6.39
N LEU A 109 11.88 -2.90 5.16
CA LEU A 109 10.94 -2.55 4.10
C LEU A 109 10.09 -3.77 3.76
N GLY A 110 8.77 -3.60 3.83
CA GLY A 110 7.77 -4.56 3.41
C GLY A 110 6.89 -3.98 2.30
N THR A 111 6.48 -4.84 1.38
CA THR A 111 5.68 -4.46 0.22
C THR A 111 4.65 -5.52 -0.08
N VAL A 112 3.44 -5.08 -0.45
CA VAL A 112 2.42 -5.91 -1.08
C VAL A 112 2.19 -5.38 -2.49
N THR A 113 2.32 -6.23 -3.50
CA THR A 113 2.16 -5.87 -4.91
C THR A 113 1.17 -6.79 -5.61
N VAL A 114 0.58 -6.33 -6.71
CA VAL A 114 -0.22 -7.15 -7.63
C VAL A 114 0.46 -7.20 -9.00
N GLU A 115 0.47 -8.36 -9.63
CA GLU A 115 0.93 -8.53 -11.01
C GLU A 115 -0.11 -8.01 -11.99
N VAL A 116 0.33 -7.17 -12.90
CA VAL A 116 -0.46 -6.57 -13.98
C VAL A 116 0.16 -7.02 -15.29
N ARG A 117 -0.63 -7.67 -16.14
CA ARG A 117 -0.20 -8.12 -17.46
C ARG A 117 -0.66 -7.10 -18.49
N ASP A 118 0.25 -6.62 -19.32
CA ASP A 118 -0.12 -5.85 -20.50
C ASP A 118 -0.51 -6.77 -21.67
N ASP A 119 -0.96 -6.16 -22.77
CA ASP A 119 -1.47 -6.86 -23.97
C ASP A 119 -0.38 -7.72 -24.64
N GLU A 120 0.90 -7.44 -24.39
CA GLU A 120 2.05 -8.20 -24.89
C GLU A 120 2.44 -9.35 -23.94
N GLY A 121 1.74 -9.48 -22.81
CA GLY A 121 1.97 -10.50 -21.79
C GLY A 121 3.12 -10.19 -20.84
N LEU A 122 3.72 -8.99 -20.92
CA LEU A 122 4.74 -8.55 -19.99
C LEU A 122 4.09 -8.29 -18.62
N VAL A 123 4.70 -8.87 -17.59
CA VAL A 123 4.23 -8.73 -16.20
C VAL A 123 4.91 -7.52 -15.58
N ARG A 124 4.11 -6.57 -15.12
CA ARG A 124 4.50 -5.45 -14.27
C ARG A 124 3.94 -5.66 -12.87
N GLU A 125 4.52 -4.99 -11.88
CA GLU A 125 3.97 -4.99 -10.53
C GLU A 125 3.43 -3.61 -10.19
N ALA A 126 2.30 -3.58 -9.49
CA ALA A 126 1.71 -2.38 -8.91
C ALA A 126 1.71 -2.50 -7.39
N GLU A 127 2.25 -1.50 -6.68
CA GLU A 127 2.33 -1.54 -5.21
C GLU A 127 0.99 -1.20 -4.56
N ILE A 128 0.37 -2.21 -3.94
CA ILE A 128 -0.85 -2.06 -3.14
C ILE A 128 -0.53 -1.29 -1.88
N MET A 129 0.47 -1.76 -1.11
CA MET A 129 0.84 -1.18 0.17
C MET A 129 2.35 -1.31 0.39
N ARG A 130 2.95 -0.25 0.91
CA ARG A 130 4.28 -0.28 1.50
C ARG A 130 4.19 -0.06 3.00
N PHE A 131 4.96 -0.83 3.75
CA PHE A 131 5.01 -0.73 5.20
C PHE A 131 6.44 -0.93 5.68
N ILE A 132 6.71 -0.48 6.90
CA ILE A 132 7.99 -0.69 7.54
C ILE A 132 7.77 -1.46 8.84
N THR A 133 8.41 -2.62 8.97
CA THR A 133 8.33 -3.39 10.21
C THR A 133 8.91 -2.60 11.39
N PRO A 134 8.34 -2.73 12.59
CA PRO A 134 8.96 -2.13 13.77
C PRO A 134 10.23 -2.91 14.17
N TYR A 135 11.02 -2.34 15.08
CA TYR A 135 12.13 -3.04 15.70
C TYR A 135 11.62 -4.11 16.68
N GLY A 136 11.52 -5.36 16.20
CA GLY A 136 11.34 -6.55 17.04
C GLY A 136 9.97 -6.68 17.71
N ALA A 137 8.92 -6.11 17.10
CA ALA A 137 7.53 -6.25 17.56
C ALA A 137 6.59 -6.59 16.40
N SER A 138 5.37 -7.02 16.74
CA SER A 138 4.30 -7.17 15.76
C SER A 138 3.70 -5.82 15.38
N ALA A 139 3.24 -5.68 14.15
CA ALA A 139 2.47 -4.52 13.69
C ALA A 139 1.35 -4.92 12.74
N VAL A 140 0.29 -4.13 12.75
CA VAL A 140 -0.82 -4.20 11.80
C VAL A 140 -0.87 -2.88 11.03
N PHE A 141 -0.94 -2.98 9.71
CA PHE A 141 -1.00 -1.88 8.78
C PHE A 141 -2.31 -1.98 8.03
N GLU A 142 -3.02 -0.86 7.90
CA GLU A 142 -4.28 -0.81 7.18
C GLU A 142 -4.24 0.37 6.21
N GLN A 143 -4.74 0.18 4.99
CA GLN A 143 -4.86 1.26 4.01
C GLN A 143 -6.09 1.06 3.12
N ASP A 144 -6.77 2.16 2.84
CA ASP A 144 -7.80 2.19 1.80
C ASP A 144 -7.15 2.17 0.41
N VAL A 145 -7.38 1.08 -0.30
CA VAL A 145 -6.82 0.82 -1.63
C VAL A 145 -7.91 0.81 -2.71
N THR A 146 -9.07 1.42 -2.44
CA THR A 146 -10.22 1.47 -3.36
C THR A 146 -9.85 2.04 -4.73
N ALA A 147 -8.90 2.99 -4.78
CA ALA A 147 -8.42 3.55 -6.05
C ALA A 147 -7.72 2.52 -6.97
N LEU A 148 -7.30 1.38 -6.42
CA LEU A 148 -6.64 0.28 -7.14
C LEU A 148 -7.63 -0.81 -7.57
N ALA A 149 -8.94 -0.62 -7.37
CA ALA A 149 -9.96 -1.61 -7.73
C ALA A 149 -9.82 -2.21 -9.15
N PRO A 150 -9.46 -1.44 -10.21
CA PRO A 150 -9.25 -2.03 -11.54
C PRO A 150 -8.12 -3.08 -11.59
N LEU A 151 -7.14 -3.01 -10.68
CA LEU A 151 -6.02 -3.95 -10.58
C LEU A 151 -6.30 -5.08 -9.59
N LEU A 152 -7.35 -4.97 -8.77
CA LEU A 152 -7.72 -5.91 -7.70
C LEU A 152 -9.04 -6.59 -8.00
N ALA A 153 -9.22 -7.03 -9.25
CA ALA A 153 -10.47 -7.60 -9.72
C ALA A 153 -10.23 -8.85 -10.57
N GLY A 154 -11.12 -9.85 -10.42
CA GLY A 154 -10.99 -11.13 -11.11
C GLY A 154 -9.78 -11.93 -10.64
N THR A 155 -9.22 -12.76 -11.53
CA THR A 155 -8.05 -13.58 -11.20
C THR A 155 -6.78 -12.74 -11.17
N VAL A 156 -6.16 -12.60 -9.99
CA VAL A 156 -4.94 -11.82 -9.81
C VAL A 156 -3.86 -12.62 -9.11
N THR A 157 -2.60 -12.25 -9.33
CA THR A 157 -1.46 -12.75 -8.54
C THR A 157 -0.98 -11.63 -7.61
N ILE A 158 -1.13 -11.84 -6.31
CA ILE A 158 -0.66 -10.91 -5.28
C ILE A 158 0.64 -11.44 -4.68
N ASN A 159 1.56 -10.52 -4.40
CA ASN A 159 2.85 -10.80 -3.81
C ASN A 159 3.00 -10.03 -2.49
N GLY A 160 3.63 -10.68 -1.51
CA GLY A 160 4.04 -10.06 -0.25
C GLY A 160 5.53 -10.26 -0.05
N ALA A 161 6.23 -9.24 0.45
CA ALA A 161 7.65 -9.35 0.74
C ALA A 161 8.02 -8.56 1.99
N ILE A 162 9.03 -9.05 2.72
CA ILE A 162 9.74 -8.32 3.75
C ILE A 162 11.24 -8.53 3.48
N ALA A 163 12.02 -7.45 3.40
CA ALA A 163 13.45 -7.51 3.10
C ALA A 163 14.29 -7.99 4.30
N SER A 164 13.97 -9.20 4.81
CA SER A 164 14.56 -9.81 6.01
C SER A 164 15.72 -10.74 5.64
N TYR A 165 16.94 -10.36 6.04
CA TYR A 165 18.18 -11.09 5.71
C TYR A 165 18.66 -12.02 6.83
N SER A 166 17.76 -12.50 7.68
CA SER A 166 18.07 -13.48 8.73
C SER A 166 18.17 -14.89 8.13
N ASP A 167 19.22 -15.63 8.51
CA ASP A 167 19.41 -17.04 8.16
C ASP A 167 18.36 -17.96 8.83
N GLU A 168 17.74 -17.49 9.92
CA GLU A 168 16.55 -18.09 10.53
C GLU A 168 15.27 -17.38 10.04
N PRO A 169 14.08 -18.02 10.13
CA PRO A 169 12.80 -17.34 9.94
C PRO A 169 12.75 -16.01 10.68
N GLY A 170 12.57 -14.89 9.96
CA GLY A 170 12.60 -13.55 10.53
C GLY A 170 11.22 -13.04 10.89
N TRP A 171 10.26 -13.24 9.97
CA TRP A 171 8.91 -12.69 10.09
C TRP A 171 7.85 -13.69 9.61
N ARG A 172 6.61 -13.48 10.07
CA ARG A 172 5.38 -14.05 9.52
C ARG A 172 4.56 -12.91 8.94
N LEU A 173 4.12 -13.07 7.70
CA LEU A 173 3.35 -12.08 6.96
C LEU A 173 1.93 -12.60 6.74
N SER A 174 0.94 -11.84 7.20
CA SER A 174 -0.46 -12.07 6.85
C SER A 174 -0.97 -10.88 6.05
N VAL A 175 -1.76 -11.14 5.01
CA VAL A 175 -2.36 -10.09 4.16
C VAL A 175 -3.82 -10.45 3.90
N GLU A 176 -4.71 -9.50 4.16
CA GLU A 176 -6.15 -9.55 3.96
C GLU A 176 -6.58 -8.43 3.01
N LEU A 177 -7.52 -8.72 2.10
CA LEU A 177 -8.30 -7.71 1.38
C LEU A 177 -9.76 -7.82 1.79
N ARG A 178 -10.35 -6.72 2.25
CA ARG A 178 -11.78 -6.62 2.57
C ARG A 178 -12.49 -5.72 1.57
N TYR A 179 -13.51 -6.27 0.91
CA TYR A 179 -14.40 -5.56 0.01
C TYR A 179 -15.67 -5.20 0.76
N CYS A 180 -15.74 -3.93 1.17
CA CYS A 180 -16.86 -3.43 1.94
C CYS A 180 -18.01 -3.05 1.00
N GLU A 181 -19.20 -3.54 1.30
CA GLU A 181 -20.40 -3.26 0.51
C GLU A 181 -20.77 -1.78 0.56
N GLU A 182 -20.63 -1.18 1.75
CA GLU A 182 -20.83 0.23 2.01
C GLU A 182 -19.51 1.01 1.89
N GLY A 183 -19.53 2.19 1.27
CA GLY A 183 -18.43 3.17 1.38
C GLY A 183 -17.76 3.65 0.10
N ALA A 184 -18.04 3.06 -1.07
CA ALA A 184 -17.49 3.53 -2.34
C ALA A 184 -18.52 4.15 -3.31
N GLY A 185 -19.78 4.34 -2.90
CA GLY A 185 -20.84 4.88 -3.78
C GLY A 185 -20.58 6.29 -4.35
N HIS A 186 -19.61 7.02 -3.80
CA HIS A 186 -19.16 8.33 -4.30
C HIS A 186 -17.94 8.25 -5.24
N ARG A 187 -17.37 7.07 -5.46
CA ARG A 187 -16.18 6.81 -6.28
C ARG A 187 -16.52 5.87 -7.43
N ARG A 188 -15.78 6.01 -8.53
CA ARG A 188 -15.93 5.18 -9.74
C ARG A 188 -14.54 4.77 -10.23
N PRO A 189 -13.74 4.04 -9.44
CA PRO A 189 -12.36 3.74 -9.80
C PRO A 189 -12.35 2.81 -11.01
N THR A 190 -12.13 3.36 -12.20
CA THR A 190 -12.14 2.60 -13.48
C THR A 190 -10.79 2.61 -14.17
N PHE A 191 -9.86 3.46 -13.73
CA PHE A 191 -8.53 3.54 -14.30
C PHE A 191 -7.49 3.44 -13.18
N ALA A 192 -6.59 2.48 -13.32
CA ALA A 192 -5.39 2.34 -12.51
C ALA A 192 -4.30 1.75 -13.41
N PHE A 193 -3.20 2.48 -13.60
CA PHE A 193 -2.11 2.11 -14.48
C PHE A 193 -0.78 2.15 -13.72
N PRO A 194 -0.05 1.02 -13.62
CA PRO A 194 1.26 0.98 -12.97
C PRO A 194 2.29 1.73 -13.82
N VAL A 195 2.73 2.90 -13.35
CA VAL A 195 3.71 3.73 -14.06
C VAL A 195 5.13 3.29 -13.71
N PHE A 196 5.45 3.22 -12.40
CA PHE A 196 6.77 2.85 -11.90
C PHE A 196 6.64 1.90 -10.70
N THR A 197 7.54 0.92 -10.64
CA THR A 197 7.82 0.12 -9.43
C THR A 197 9.32 -0.13 -9.40
N GLU A 198 10.07 0.83 -8.87
CA GLU A 198 11.53 0.83 -8.79
C GLU A 198 11.96 0.68 -7.32
N PRO A 199 12.39 -0.52 -6.88
CA PRO A 199 12.76 -0.74 -5.48
C PRO A 199 14.08 -0.04 -5.09
N ARG A 200 14.96 0.28 -6.05
CA ARG A 200 16.29 0.87 -5.81
C ARG A 200 16.74 1.80 -6.93
N LEU A 201 16.22 3.02 -6.93
CA LEU A 201 16.73 4.12 -7.74
C LEU A 201 18.04 4.65 -7.16
N HIS A 202 19.08 4.74 -7.99
CA HIS A 202 20.44 5.13 -7.60
C HIS A 202 20.89 6.43 -8.29
N ALA A 203 21.99 7.01 -7.83
CA ALA A 203 22.51 8.29 -8.31
C ALA A 203 22.95 8.27 -9.79
N GLU A 204 23.34 7.10 -10.29
CA GLU A 204 23.79 6.91 -11.68
C GLU A 204 22.62 6.94 -12.67
N MET A 205 21.41 6.58 -12.22
CA MET A 205 20.18 6.61 -13.01
C MET A 205 19.05 7.20 -12.15
N PRO A 206 19.09 8.51 -11.85
CA PRO A 206 18.16 9.12 -10.90
C PRO A 206 16.81 9.49 -11.51
N ARG A 207 16.56 9.10 -12.77
CA ARG A 207 15.38 9.44 -13.56
C ARG A 207 14.68 8.17 -14.04
N LEU A 208 13.36 8.14 -13.86
CA LEU A 208 12.45 7.13 -14.39
C LEU A 208 11.54 7.78 -15.43
N LEU A 209 11.28 7.05 -16.52
CA LEU A 209 10.47 7.50 -17.64
C LEU A 209 9.52 6.38 -18.06
N ALA A 210 8.23 6.70 -18.21
CA ALA A 210 7.24 5.74 -18.67
C ALA A 210 6.18 6.45 -19.52
N GLU A 211 5.60 5.70 -20.45
CA GLU A 211 4.50 6.17 -21.28
C GLU A 211 3.18 5.60 -20.75
N VAL A 212 2.14 6.42 -20.77
CA VAL A 212 0.79 6.03 -20.39
C VAL A 212 -0.19 6.50 -21.46
N THR A 213 -1.20 5.68 -21.72
CA THR A 213 -2.35 6.07 -22.54
C THR A 213 -3.56 6.22 -21.64
N VAL A 214 -4.07 7.45 -21.53
CA VAL A 214 -5.20 7.81 -20.69
C VAL A 214 -6.51 7.68 -21.49
N PRO A 215 -7.48 6.87 -21.04
CA PRO A 215 -8.80 6.77 -21.66
C PRO A 215 -9.61 8.07 -21.59
N SER A 216 -10.56 8.23 -22.51
CA SER A 216 -11.58 9.28 -22.42
C SER A 216 -12.60 9.00 -21.31
N GLY A 217 -13.33 10.04 -20.90
CA GLY A 217 -14.45 9.91 -19.94
C GLY A 217 -14.04 9.73 -18.47
N LEU A 218 -12.77 9.99 -18.15
CA LEU A 218 -12.26 9.99 -16.78
C LEU A 218 -12.38 11.38 -16.15
N ASP A 219 -12.60 11.44 -14.84
CA ASP A 219 -12.30 12.63 -14.04
C ASP A 219 -10.78 12.90 -14.08
N PRO A 220 -10.33 14.15 -13.80
CA PRO A 220 -8.91 14.50 -13.80
C PRO A 220 -8.06 13.46 -13.03
N PRO A 221 -7.06 12.82 -13.68
CA PRO A 221 -6.27 11.79 -13.04
C PRO A 221 -5.43 12.32 -11.88
N ARG A 222 -4.98 11.39 -11.04
CA ARG A 222 -4.02 11.64 -9.96
C ARG A 222 -2.93 10.57 -9.99
N LEU A 223 -1.70 10.95 -9.64
CA LEU A 223 -0.64 9.99 -9.37
C LEU A 223 -0.67 9.63 -7.89
N ARG A 224 -0.76 8.33 -7.61
CA ARG A 224 -0.52 7.76 -6.29
C ARG A 224 0.95 7.41 -6.19
N VAL A 225 1.71 8.20 -5.44
CA VAL A 225 3.18 8.11 -5.34
C VAL A 225 3.59 7.65 -3.96
N ILE A 226 4.31 6.53 -3.88
CA ILE A 226 5.01 6.06 -2.68
C ILE A 226 6.51 6.24 -2.93
N SER A 227 7.19 6.97 -2.06
CA SER A 227 8.64 7.14 -2.15
C SER A 227 9.29 7.14 -0.77
N THR A 228 10.32 6.31 -0.60
CA THR A 228 11.04 6.16 0.66
C THR A 228 12.55 6.17 0.41
N GLY A 229 13.28 7.00 1.15
CA GLY A 229 14.74 7.11 1.06
C GLY A 229 15.45 6.13 2.00
N HIS A 230 16.56 5.55 1.53
CA HIS A 230 17.31 4.51 2.22
C HIS A 230 18.81 4.64 1.97
N ALA A 231 19.62 4.08 2.86
CA ALA A 231 21.06 3.98 2.69
C ALA A 231 21.55 2.57 3.04
N THR A 232 22.65 2.14 2.43
CA THR A 232 23.27 0.84 2.72
C THR A 232 24.12 0.83 4.01
N ASP A 233 24.32 2.01 4.59
CA ASP A 233 24.96 2.28 5.85
C ASP A 233 23.99 3.00 6.82
N GLY A 234 24.34 2.99 8.10
CA GLY A 234 23.60 3.75 9.11
C GLY A 234 23.97 5.24 9.16
N GLU A 235 24.76 5.74 8.21
CA GLU A 235 25.33 7.10 8.23
C GLU A 235 24.39 8.15 7.63
N ALA A 236 23.16 8.20 8.16
CA ALA A 236 22.35 9.40 8.19
C ALA A 236 21.96 10.06 6.85
N ARG A 237 22.30 9.51 5.67
CA ARG A 237 22.01 10.20 4.40
C ARG A 237 20.55 9.99 4.01
N HIS A 238 20.21 9.12 3.07
CA HIS A 238 18.82 9.17 2.55
C HIS A 238 17.76 8.59 3.45
N GLU A 239 18.11 7.80 4.47
CA GLU A 239 17.13 7.44 5.51
C GLU A 239 16.70 8.68 6.31
N PHE A 240 17.61 9.61 6.59
CA PHE A 240 17.40 10.75 7.52
C PHE A 240 17.56 12.14 6.86
N VAL A 241 17.79 12.20 5.55
CA VAL A 241 17.92 13.42 4.74
C VAL A 241 17.16 13.18 3.44
N SER A 242 16.05 13.88 3.28
CA SER A 242 15.19 13.74 2.10
C SER A 242 15.77 14.42 0.86
N CYS A 243 15.53 13.84 -0.31
CA CYS A 243 15.90 14.37 -1.63
C CYS A 243 14.69 15.01 -2.33
N PRO A 244 14.87 16.12 -3.07
CA PRO A 244 13.82 16.64 -3.94
C PRO A 244 13.45 15.61 -5.01
N HIS A 245 12.15 15.39 -5.15
CA HIS A 245 11.56 14.69 -6.28
C HIS A 245 10.99 15.73 -7.22
N VAL A 246 11.17 15.54 -8.52
CA VAL A 246 10.61 16.36 -9.59
C VAL A 246 9.77 15.46 -10.47
N LEU A 247 8.48 15.79 -10.62
CA LEU A 247 7.55 15.09 -11.49
C LEU A 247 7.30 15.96 -12.72
N ARG A 248 7.46 15.37 -13.91
CA ARG A 248 7.14 16.00 -15.18
C ARG A 248 6.13 15.19 -15.96
N ILE A 249 5.23 15.89 -16.65
CA ILE A 249 4.30 15.33 -17.63
C ILE A 249 4.61 16.00 -18.97
N ASP A 250 4.91 15.21 -19.99
CA ASP A 250 5.31 15.71 -21.33
C ASP A 250 6.42 16.77 -21.28
N GLY A 251 7.40 16.55 -20.41
CA GLY A 251 8.53 17.46 -20.19
C GLY A 251 8.24 18.70 -19.32
N VAL A 252 6.98 18.95 -18.93
CA VAL A 252 6.59 20.07 -18.06
C VAL A 252 6.60 19.64 -16.60
N GLU A 253 7.33 20.35 -15.73
CA GLU A 253 7.30 20.13 -14.28
C GLU A 253 5.93 20.50 -13.71
N VAL A 254 5.25 19.51 -13.13
CA VAL A 254 3.91 19.68 -12.53
C VAL A 254 3.94 19.57 -11.01
N ALA A 255 4.98 18.94 -10.43
CA ALA A 255 5.15 18.88 -8.99
C ALA A 255 6.61 18.72 -8.57
N ARG A 256 6.92 19.25 -7.38
CA ARG A 256 8.21 19.09 -6.71
C ARG A 256 8.00 18.95 -5.21
N TRP A 257 8.57 17.92 -4.59
CA TRP A 257 8.39 17.67 -3.15
C TRP A 257 9.59 16.95 -2.54
N ARG A 258 9.57 16.75 -1.21
CA ARG A 258 10.55 15.97 -0.45
C ARG A 258 9.79 14.99 0.45
N PRO A 259 9.85 13.66 0.22
CA PRO A 259 9.22 12.70 1.12
C PRO A 259 9.83 12.82 2.52
N TRP A 260 9.00 13.10 3.51
CA TRP A 260 9.43 13.27 4.90
C TRP A 260 8.33 12.80 5.84
N SER A 261 8.74 12.28 6.98
CA SER A 261 7.85 11.74 8.01
C SER A 261 8.43 12.16 9.36
N GLU A 262 7.57 12.56 10.31
CA GLU A 262 7.97 13.12 11.62
C GLU A 262 7.27 12.43 12.82
N PHE A 263 6.93 11.14 12.68
CA PHE A 263 6.12 10.39 13.66
C PHE A 263 6.93 9.64 14.73
N GLY A 264 8.27 9.76 14.75
CA GLY A 264 9.14 8.81 15.45
C GLY A 264 8.91 8.71 16.95
N GLY A 265 8.73 9.84 17.63
CA GLY A 265 8.55 9.86 19.09
C GLY A 265 7.28 9.14 19.58
N VAL A 266 6.23 9.05 18.74
CA VAL A 266 4.94 8.44 19.10
C VAL A 266 5.01 6.92 19.11
N LEU A 267 5.94 6.33 18.34
CA LEU A 267 5.99 4.89 18.08
C LEU A 267 7.04 4.15 18.90
N ARG A 268 7.68 4.81 19.87
CA ARG A 268 8.74 4.20 20.68
C ARG A 268 8.29 2.90 21.34
N ALA A 269 7.08 2.88 21.89
CA ALA A 269 6.52 1.69 22.56
C ALA A 269 6.30 0.51 21.59
N ALA A 270 6.07 0.79 20.31
CA ALA A 270 5.93 -0.21 19.26
C ALA A 270 7.29 -0.75 18.77
N ASN A 271 8.42 -0.25 19.27
CA ASN A 271 9.78 -0.55 18.76
C ASN A 271 10.74 -1.01 19.88
N PRO A 272 10.48 -2.16 20.54
CA PRO A 272 11.19 -2.59 21.75
C PRO A 272 12.69 -2.88 21.56
N THR A 273 13.13 -3.32 20.37
CA THR A 273 14.55 -3.61 20.09
C THR A 273 15.27 -2.48 19.37
N GLY A 274 14.66 -1.30 19.29
CA GLY A 274 15.25 -0.13 18.65
C GLY A 274 16.57 0.28 19.33
N GLY A 275 17.58 0.56 18.52
CA GLY A 275 18.89 1.03 18.98
C GLY A 275 18.76 2.23 19.91
N ARG A 276 19.62 2.31 20.91
CA ARG A 276 19.57 3.33 21.98
C ARG A 276 20.83 4.18 21.97
N LEU A 277 20.64 5.49 21.97
CA LEU A 277 21.69 6.49 22.10
C LEU A 277 21.34 7.43 23.26
N VAL A 278 22.32 7.80 24.09
CA VAL A 278 22.12 8.78 25.18
C VAL A 278 23.02 9.97 24.91
N ILE A 279 22.42 11.14 24.70
CA ILE A 279 23.12 12.41 24.44
C ILE A 279 22.69 13.41 25.52
N GLY A 280 23.65 13.95 26.28
CA GLY A 280 23.39 14.97 27.29
C GLY A 280 22.39 14.53 28.37
N GLY A 281 22.36 13.24 28.72
CA GLY A 281 21.40 12.65 29.66
C GLY A 281 20.02 12.36 29.09
N ARG A 282 19.75 12.71 27.82
CA ARG A 282 18.51 12.36 27.11
C ARG A 282 18.70 11.12 26.27
N GLU A 283 17.76 10.18 26.39
CA GLU A 283 17.69 9.00 25.56
C GLU A 283 16.99 9.29 24.23
N ILE A 284 17.61 8.82 23.15
CA ILE A 284 17.08 8.81 21.79
C ILE A 284 17.14 7.36 21.29
N ARG A 285 16.02 6.86 20.79
CA ARG A 285 15.88 5.56 20.13
C ARG A 285 15.96 5.74 18.63
N ALA A 286 16.46 4.73 17.93
CA ALA A 286 16.48 4.72 16.47
C ALA A 286 15.09 4.94 15.85
N SER A 287 14.03 4.47 16.51
CA SER A 287 12.64 4.70 16.11
C SER A 287 12.16 6.15 16.30
N ASP A 288 12.84 6.95 17.11
CA ASP A 288 12.46 8.36 17.35
C ASP A 288 12.83 9.30 16.20
N LEU A 289 13.72 8.84 15.32
CA LEU A 289 14.33 9.68 14.29
C LEU A 289 13.39 9.86 13.09
N ASP A 290 13.19 11.10 12.71
CA ASP A 290 12.47 11.49 11.49
C ASP A 290 13.20 10.98 10.25
N ARG A 291 12.43 10.70 9.20
CA ARG A 291 12.91 9.89 8.07
C ARG A 291 12.30 10.30 6.75
N SER A 292 12.98 9.94 5.68
CA SER A 292 12.60 10.21 4.29
C SER A 292 11.38 9.42 3.83
N GLY A 293 10.20 9.80 4.32
CA GLY A 293 8.89 9.30 3.89
C GLY A 293 8.39 8.05 4.61
N TRP A 294 9.04 7.60 5.68
CA TRP A 294 8.63 6.38 6.39
C TRP A 294 9.00 6.37 7.87
N HIS A 295 8.42 5.47 8.66
CA HIS A 295 8.76 5.26 10.07
C HIS A 295 8.65 3.78 10.47
N PRO A 296 9.53 3.27 11.35
CA PRO A 296 9.43 1.90 11.86
C PRO A 296 8.08 1.62 12.55
N GLY A 297 7.33 0.65 12.03
CA GLY A 297 6.02 0.29 12.55
C GLY A 297 4.85 1.06 11.93
N LEU A 298 5.05 1.83 10.84
CA LEU A 298 3.96 2.45 10.09
C LEU A 298 3.81 1.91 8.66
N VAL A 299 2.59 2.09 8.15
CA VAL A 299 2.31 2.10 6.72
C VAL A 299 2.91 3.35 6.10
N VAL A 300 3.39 3.26 4.86
CA VAL A 300 3.82 4.42 4.09
C VAL A 300 2.62 4.96 3.33
N GLU A 301 2.14 6.13 3.75
CA GLU A 301 1.02 6.77 3.08
C GLU A 301 1.43 7.31 1.70
N PRO A 302 0.65 7.02 0.64
CA PRO A 302 0.93 7.56 -0.67
C PRO A 302 0.66 9.06 -0.72
N LEU A 303 1.54 9.80 -1.38
CA LEU A 303 1.25 11.16 -1.82
C LEU A 303 0.33 11.08 -3.04
N LEU A 304 -0.83 11.72 -2.97
CA LEU A 304 -1.75 11.86 -4.10
C LEU A 304 -1.53 13.21 -4.78
N ILE A 305 -1.06 13.19 -6.02
CA ILE A 305 -0.79 14.40 -6.81
C ILE A 305 -1.84 14.49 -7.93
N PRO A 306 -2.79 15.45 -7.88
CA PRO A 306 -3.67 15.71 -9.02
C PRO A 306 -2.84 16.13 -10.24
N VAL A 307 -3.11 15.51 -11.39
CA VAL A 307 -2.40 15.75 -12.65
C VAL A 307 -3.43 15.92 -13.78
N PRO A 308 -4.20 17.03 -13.80
CA PRO A 308 -5.16 17.30 -14.87
C PRO A 308 -4.50 17.39 -16.26
N GLU A 309 -3.17 17.52 -16.32
CA GLU A 309 -2.35 17.47 -17.54
C GLU A 309 -2.44 16.12 -18.27
N LEU A 310 -2.75 15.04 -17.55
CA LEU A 310 -3.02 13.73 -18.13
C LEU A 310 -4.42 13.69 -18.77
N THR A 311 -4.57 14.41 -19.88
CA THR A 311 -5.78 14.41 -20.71
C THR A 311 -5.96 13.09 -21.47
N PRO A 312 -7.12 12.81 -22.10
CA PRO A 312 -7.27 11.61 -22.91
C PRO A 312 -6.25 11.56 -24.06
N GLY A 313 -5.46 10.48 -24.13
CA GLY A 313 -4.37 10.34 -25.09
C GLY A 313 -3.09 9.78 -24.49
N ARG A 314 -2.01 9.81 -25.28
CA ARG A 314 -0.69 9.31 -24.90
C ARG A 314 0.12 10.43 -24.23
N HIS A 315 0.72 10.11 -23.09
CA HIS A 315 1.54 11.02 -22.30
C HIS A 315 2.83 10.35 -21.84
N GLU A 316 3.87 11.15 -21.64
CA GLU A 316 5.11 10.76 -20.97
C GLU A 316 5.10 11.23 -19.52
N ILE A 317 5.34 10.31 -18.58
CA ILE A 317 5.52 10.62 -17.16
C ILE A 317 6.99 10.43 -16.82
N GLU A 318 7.56 11.41 -16.14
CA GLU A 318 8.94 11.38 -15.66
C GLU A 318 8.99 11.69 -14.16
N ILE A 319 9.75 10.90 -13.41
CA ILE A 319 10.17 11.26 -12.05
C ILE A 319 11.69 11.28 -11.97
N GLU A 320 12.23 12.36 -11.42
CA GLU A 320 13.65 12.54 -11.14
C GLU A 320 13.86 12.77 -9.65
N VAL A 321 14.83 12.08 -9.05
CA VAL A 321 15.23 12.29 -7.65
C VAL A 321 16.60 12.96 -7.60
N LEU A 322 16.61 14.19 -7.11
CA LEU A 322 17.80 15.03 -7.11
C LEU A 322 18.69 14.76 -5.91
N GLY A 323 20.01 14.70 -6.14
CA GLY A 323 21.01 14.65 -5.07
C GLY A 323 21.09 13.31 -4.35
N ILE A 324 20.83 12.19 -5.05
CA ILE A 324 21.12 10.88 -4.48
C ILE A 324 22.64 10.76 -4.24
N ARG A 325 23.07 10.44 -3.01
CA ARG A 325 24.45 10.05 -2.65
C ARG A 325 24.91 8.93 -3.61
N PRO A 326 25.94 9.18 -4.43
CA PRO A 326 26.53 8.15 -5.26
C PRO A 326 27.22 7.09 -4.40
N LYS A 327 27.70 6.02 -5.05
CA LYS A 327 28.54 5.03 -4.39
C LYS A 327 29.84 5.68 -3.92
N ASP A 328 30.11 5.55 -2.63
CA ASP A 328 31.40 5.89 -2.06
C ASP A 328 32.45 4.85 -2.47
N PRO A 329 33.74 5.18 -2.40
CA PRO A 329 34.79 4.18 -2.41
C PRO A 329 34.54 3.11 -1.34
N PRO A 330 34.94 1.84 -1.58
CA PRO A 330 34.80 0.78 -0.60
C PRO A 330 35.45 1.14 0.74
N ASP A 331 34.78 0.78 1.85
CA ASP A 331 35.35 0.92 3.19
C ASP A 331 36.51 -0.05 3.45
N GLU A 332 37.10 0.00 4.65
CA GLU A 332 38.21 -0.88 5.06
C GLU A 332 37.87 -2.38 4.95
N LYS A 333 36.59 -2.74 4.90
CA LYS A 333 36.08 -4.11 4.74
C LYS A 333 35.68 -4.42 3.30
N GLY A 334 35.94 -3.52 2.35
CA GLY A 334 35.59 -3.65 0.95
C GLY A 334 34.10 -3.46 0.67
N LYS A 335 33.32 -2.90 1.59
CA LYS A 335 31.89 -2.66 1.38
C LYS A 335 31.68 -1.27 0.79
N GLU A 336 30.95 -1.22 -0.32
CA GLU A 336 30.50 0.02 -0.93
C GLU A 336 29.25 0.54 -0.22
N HIS A 337 29.21 1.86 0.02
CA HIS A 337 28.06 2.53 0.61
C HIS A 337 27.44 3.51 -0.36
N HIS A 338 26.11 3.56 -0.39
CA HIS A 338 25.37 4.47 -1.26
C HIS A 338 23.98 4.75 -0.69
N GLY A 339 23.40 5.82 -1.22
CA GLY A 339 21.99 6.10 -1.04
C GLY A 339 21.15 5.48 -2.16
N TYR A 340 19.90 5.16 -1.86
CA TYR A 340 18.93 4.79 -2.87
C TYR A 340 17.51 5.20 -2.46
N TRP A 341 16.61 5.24 -3.43
CA TRP A 341 15.21 5.52 -3.22
C TRP A 341 14.36 4.38 -3.75
N SER A 342 13.36 3.96 -2.98
CA SER A 342 12.36 3.02 -3.45
C SER A 342 11.12 3.81 -3.84
N ILE A 343 10.66 3.68 -5.08
CA ILE A 343 9.59 4.48 -5.67
C ILE A 343 8.54 3.57 -6.31
N SER A 344 7.26 3.80 -6.01
CA SER A 344 6.15 3.26 -6.78
C SER A 344 5.18 4.37 -7.17
N VAL A 345 4.69 4.31 -8.40
CA VAL A 345 3.73 5.26 -8.95
C VAL A 345 2.66 4.53 -9.72
N ILE A 346 1.41 4.83 -9.39
CA ILE A 346 0.24 4.34 -10.11
C ILE A 346 -0.59 5.57 -10.50
N ALA A 347 -0.87 5.72 -11.79
CA ALA A 347 -1.84 6.70 -12.27
C ALA A 347 -3.23 6.13 -12.01
N VAL A 348 -4.09 6.87 -11.31
CA VAL A 348 -5.45 6.42 -10.99
C VAL A 348 -6.45 7.51 -11.34
N ALA A 349 -7.64 7.11 -11.79
CA ALA A 349 -8.74 8.02 -12.03
C ALA A 349 -10.09 7.34 -11.82
N ASP A 350 -11.07 8.16 -11.50
CA ASP A 350 -12.47 7.76 -11.43
C ASP A 350 -13.14 8.06 -12.79
N ARG A 351 -14.20 7.34 -13.15
CA ARG A 351 -15.05 7.70 -14.29
C ARG A 351 -15.91 8.92 -13.94
N ALA A 352 -16.02 9.87 -14.87
CA ALA A 352 -16.85 11.06 -14.69
C ALA A 352 -18.34 10.72 -14.50
N TRP A 353 -19.04 11.53 -13.71
CA TRP A 353 -20.48 11.41 -13.53
C TRP A 353 -21.24 11.92 -14.76
N GLY A 354 -22.30 11.22 -15.16
CA GLY A 354 -23.14 11.60 -16.31
C GLY A 354 -22.61 11.15 -17.68
N VAL A 355 -21.45 10.48 -17.74
CA VAL A 355 -20.95 9.80 -18.93
C VAL A 355 -21.35 8.32 -18.83
N GLU A 356 -22.29 7.87 -19.68
CA GLU A 356 -22.57 6.43 -19.79
C GLU A 356 -21.35 5.72 -20.37
N ALA A 357 -21.13 4.46 -19.96
CA ALA A 357 -20.15 3.62 -20.63
C ALA A 357 -20.58 3.51 -22.09
N ASP A 358 -19.73 3.90 -23.05
CA ASP A 358 -20.00 3.62 -24.45
C ASP A 358 -20.31 2.13 -24.57
N GLY A 359 -21.60 1.85 -24.84
CA GLY A 359 -22.12 0.51 -24.95
C GLY A 359 -21.39 -0.19 -26.09
N ARG A 360 -20.67 -1.26 -25.73
CA ARG A 360 -20.40 -2.37 -26.64
C ARG A 360 -21.10 -3.60 -26.11
#